data_AF-A0A7C4KMQ3-F1
#
_entry.id   AF-A0A7C4KMQ3-F1
#
_cell.length_a   1.000
_cell.length_b   1.000
_cell.length_c   1.000
_cell.angle_alpha   90.00
_cell.angle_beta   90.00
_cell.angle_gamma   90.00
#
_symmetry.space_group_name_H-M   'P 1'
#
loop_
_entity.id
_entity.type
_entity.pdbx_description
1 polymer ?
#
loop_
_entity_poly.entity_id
_entity_poly.type
_entity_poly.pdbx_seq_one_letter_code
_entity_poly.pdbx_strand_id
1 'polypeptide(L)'
;MGWSALALLGAAPIPNDGSGRPWLISKQGWRLVDAKGRPVVLKNNPQAKDVSFARLLAFIQTNNVNQLTYRPGQFACTEFAVKLHDDAEAAGIRCALVGVRFQRGTGHALNAFQTMDKGLVYVDCTGSPRPSPDPARYDTIGYLKVGQPYGRLPLELGAVDPNRYERYTYVMGLWRWVELESQRLQAPSGPETPDGGVLSPEEKAEQRAKIRAQLKRLQTRYDMNPAPVKSVDIWW
;
A
#
# COMPACT_ATOMS: atom_id res chain seq x y z
N MET A 1 18.51 -58.10 5.46
CA MET A 1 18.80 -56.66 5.66
C MET A 1 18.62 -55.96 4.31
N GLY A 2 17.41 -55.47 4.03
CA GLY A 2 17.12 -54.72 2.81
C GLY A 2 17.24 -53.24 3.07
N TRP A 3 18.17 -52.57 2.39
CA TRP A 3 18.27 -51.12 2.43
C TRP A 3 17.29 -50.55 1.39
N SER A 4 16.19 -49.97 1.86
CA SER A 4 15.34 -49.12 1.02
C SER A 4 16.07 -47.82 0.76
N ALA A 5 16.52 -47.62 -0.47
CA ALA A 5 16.88 -46.31 -0.99
C ALA A 5 15.59 -45.50 -1.19
N LEU A 6 15.23 -44.65 -0.23
CA LEU A 6 14.31 -43.56 -0.50
C LEU A 6 15.02 -42.59 -1.44
N ALA A 7 14.63 -42.60 -2.71
CA ALA A 7 14.99 -41.57 -3.66
C ALA A 7 14.47 -40.22 -3.13
N LEU A 8 15.40 -39.32 -2.80
CA LEU A 8 15.13 -37.89 -2.68
C LEU A 8 14.66 -37.41 -4.07
N LEU A 9 13.35 -37.38 -4.27
CA LEU A 9 12.74 -36.61 -5.35
C LEU A 9 13.09 -35.13 -5.10
N GLY A 10 14.21 -34.69 -5.68
CA GLY A 10 14.58 -33.29 -5.72
C GLY A 10 13.43 -32.50 -6.34
N ALA A 11 12.97 -31.47 -5.66
CA ALA A 11 11.93 -30.58 -6.18
C ALA A 11 12.35 -30.09 -7.57
N ALA A 12 11.42 -30.09 -8.52
CA ALA A 12 11.68 -29.60 -9.86
C ALA A 12 12.23 -28.16 -9.80
N PRO A 13 13.23 -27.81 -10.64
CA PRO A 13 13.82 -26.48 -10.63
C PRO A 13 12.76 -25.42 -10.93
N ILE A 14 12.82 -24.30 -10.19
CA ILE A 14 11.91 -23.17 -10.38
C ILE A 14 12.16 -22.59 -11.79
N PRO A 15 11.11 -22.41 -12.62
CA PRO A 15 11.25 -21.75 -13.92
C PRO A 15 11.91 -20.37 -13.81
N ASN A 16 12.71 -19.99 -14.81
CA ASN A 16 13.45 -18.73 -14.82
C ASN A 16 13.36 -18.02 -16.19
N ASP A 17 13.83 -16.78 -16.26
CA ASP A 17 13.82 -15.94 -17.47
C ASP A 17 14.92 -16.26 -18.50
N GLY A 18 15.63 -17.38 -18.36
CA GLY A 18 16.79 -17.74 -19.18
C GLY A 18 18.11 -17.12 -18.70
N SER A 19 18.07 -16.12 -17.79
CA SER A 19 19.25 -15.57 -17.12
C SER A 19 19.50 -16.19 -15.74
N GLY A 20 18.71 -17.20 -15.36
CA GLY A 20 18.76 -17.83 -14.05
C GLY A 20 17.95 -17.11 -12.96
N ARG A 21 17.29 -15.98 -13.27
CA ARG A 21 16.41 -15.29 -12.32
C ARG A 21 15.05 -15.98 -12.23
N PRO A 22 14.65 -16.47 -11.05
CA PRO A 22 13.44 -17.27 -10.91
C PRO A 22 12.20 -16.42 -11.14
N TRP A 23 11.17 -17.02 -11.74
CA TRP A 23 9.85 -16.41 -11.79
C TRP A 23 9.23 -16.34 -10.40
N LEU A 24 8.45 -15.28 -10.17
CA LEU A 24 7.70 -15.14 -8.92
C LEU A 24 6.45 -16.04 -8.96
N ILE A 25 6.52 -17.17 -8.25
CA ILE A 25 5.44 -18.15 -8.14
C ILE A 25 5.01 -18.26 -6.68
N SER A 26 3.71 -18.18 -6.45
CA SER A 26 3.09 -18.31 -5.12
C SER A 26 3.15 -19.75 -4.62
N LYS A 27 2.95 -19.95 -3.31
CA LYS A 27 2.89 -21.31 -2.74
C LYS A 27 1.78 -22.17 -3.33
N GLN A 28 0.74 -21.56 -3.90
CA GLN A 28 -0.37 -22.25 -4.56
C GLN A 28 -0.22 -22.28 -6.09
N GLY A 29 0.99 -22.04 -6.61
CA GLY A 29 1.32 -22.15 -8.03
C GLY A 29 0.92 -20.94 -8.88
N TRP A 30 0.46 -19.84 -8.27
CA TRP A 30 0.09 -18.64 -9.02
C TRP A 30 1.34 -17.88 -9.44
N ARG A 31 1.50 -17.69 -10.73
CA ARG A 31 2.58 -16.88 -11.26
C ARG A 31 2.20 -15.41 -11.27
N LEU A 32 3.03 -14.55 -10.68
CA LEU A 32 2.88 -13.12 -10.85
C LEU A 32 3.32 -12.73 -12.26
N VAL A 33 2.49 -11.91 -12.91
CA VAL A 33 2.73 -11.42 -14.26
C VAL A 33 2.63 -9.91 -14.33
N ASP A 34 3.37 -9.34 -15.28
CA ASP A 34 3.27 -7.94 -15.65
C ASP A 34 1.98 -7.65 -16.43
N ALA A 35 1.73 -6.39 -16.77
CA ALA A 35 0.54 -5.95 -17.48
C ALA A 35 0.39 -6.56 -18.90
N LYS A 36 1.45 -7.17 -19.43
CA LYS A 36 1.46 -7.89 -20.71
C LYS A 36 1.35 -9.41 -20.53
N GLY A 37 1.17 -9.90 -19.30
CA GLY A 37 1.06 -11.32 -18.99
C GLY A 37 2.40 -12.07 -18.94
N ARG A 38 3.53 -11.36 -18.93
CA ARG A 38 4.86 -11.97 -18.85
C ARG A 38 5.24 -12.24 -17.39
N PRO A 39 5.94 -13.35 -17.08
CA PRO A 39 6.42 -13.63 -15.74
C PRO A 39 7.27 -12.49 -15.18
N VAL A 40 7.03 -12.11 -13.93
CA VAL A 40 7.86 -11.14 -13.22
C VAL A 40 9.15 -11.79 -12.76
N VAL A 41 10.25 -11.04 -12.90
CA VAL A 41 11.56 -11.32 -12.30
C VAL A 41 12.08 -10.07 -11.61
N LEU A 42 12.83 -10.25 -10.53
CA LEU A 42 13.36 -9.16 -9.70
C LEU A 42 14.88 -9.05 -9.84
N LYS A 43 15.43 -7.85 -9.62
CA LYS A 43 16.87 -7.63 -9.53
C LYS A 43 17.31 -7.52 -8.07
N ASN A 44 17.37 -8.65 -7.39
CA ASN A 44 17.79 -8.68 -5.99
C ASN A 44 19.28 -8.33 -5.87
N ASN A 45 19.61 -7.47 -4.91
CA ASN A 45 20.96 -7.14 -4.51
C ASN A 45 21.28 -7.90 -3.21
N PRO A 46 22.18 -8.91 -3.24
CA PRO A 46 22.50 -9.69 -2.04
C PRO A 46 23.17 -8.88 -0.93
N GLN A 47 23.60 -7.64 -1.21
CA GLN A 47 24.16 -6.72 -0.20
C GLN A 47 23.12 -5.73 0.36
N ALA A 48 21.90 -5.71 -0.18
CA ALA A 48 20.83 -4.86 0.36
C ALA A 48 20.42 -5.32 1.76
N LYS A 49 20.07 -4.36 2.62
CA LYS A 49 19.82 -4.61 4.05
C LYS A 49 18.51 -4.00 4.51
N ASP A 50 17.99 -4.56 5.57
CA ASP A 50 16.92 -3.98 6.35
C ASP A 50 17.40 -2.62 6.90
N VAL A 51 16.55 -1.59 6.81
CA VAL A 51 16.86 -0.22 7.25
C VAL A 51 15.92 0.26 8.34
N SER A 52 16.23 1.37 9.00
CA SER A 52 15.27 2.02 9.89
C SER A 52 14.08 2.53 9.09
N PHE A 53 12.92 2.61 9.74
CA PHE A 53 11.72 3.14 9.10
C PHE A 53 11.89 4.60 8.65
N ALA A 54 12.65 5.41 9.39
CA ALA A 54 12.99 6.77 8.97
C ALA A 54 13.79 6.80 7.66
N ARG A 55 14.77 5.89 7.50
CA ARG A 55 15.54 5.77 6.25
C ARG A 55 14.67 5.26 5.10
N LEU A 56 13.76 4.33 5.37
CA LEU A 56 12.76 3.90 4.39
C LEU A 56 11.92 5.08 3.90
N LEU A 57 11.33 5.86 4.81
CA LEU A 57 10.50 7.02 4.44
C LEU A 57 11.28 8.04 3.59
N ALA A 58 12.52 8.36 3.99
CA ALA A 58 13.37 9.28 3.21
C ALA A 58 13.63 8.74 1.78
N PHE A 59 13.85 7.44 1.63
CA PHE A 59 13.98 6.81 0.31
C PHE A 59 12.68 6.92 -0.50
N ILE A 60 11.53 6.56 0.09
CA ILE A 60 10.24 6.63 -0.60
C ILE A 60 9.94 8.06 -1.06
N GLN A 61 10.14 9.07 -0.20
CA GLN A 61 9.87 10.46 -0.52
C GLN A 61 10.77 11.07 -1.61
N THR A 62 11.95 10.48 -1.84
CA THR A 62 12.90 10.94 -2.86
C THR A 62 12.86 10.10 -4.14
N ASN A 63 12.19 8.94 -4.09
CA ASN A 63 11.99 8.08 -5.24
C ASN A 63 10.82 8.58 -6.10
N ASN A 64 11.01 8.61 -7.42
CA ASN A 64 10.02 9.18 -8.34
C ASN A 64 9.14 8.13 -9.04
N VAL A 65 9.15 6.86 -8.60
CA VAL A 65 8.32 5.80 -9.20
C VAL A 65 6.84 6.15 -9.12
N ASN A 66 6.43 6.73 -8.00
CA ASN A 66 5.06 7.17 -7.76
C ASN A 66 4.57 8.25 -8.76
N GLN A 67 5.50 8.95 -9.45
CA GLN A 67 5.22 10.00 -10.43
C GLN A 67 4.99 9.44 -11.84
N LEU A 68 5.29 8.16 -12.06
CA LEU A 68 5.03 7.51 -13.33
C LEU A 68 3.53 7.41 -13.58
N THR A 69 3.14 7.46 -14.85
CA THR A 69 1.73 7.41 -15.24
C THR A 69 1.25 5.97 -15.23
N TYR A 70 0.17 5.71 -14.49
CA TYR A 70 -0.52 4.42 -14.57
C TYR A 70 -1.19 4.28 -15.94
N ARG A 71 -0.85 3.20 -16.67
CA ARG A 71 -1.39 2.91 -18.00
C ARG A 71 -2.00 1.51 -17.99
N PRO A 72 -3.33 1.36 -17.96
CA PRO A 72 -3.97 0.06 -17.97
C PRO A 72 -3.43 -0.83 -19.10
N GLY A 73 -3.06 -2.07 -18.77
CA GLY A 73 -2.51 -3.03 -19.75
C GLY A 73 -1.08 -2.74 -20.24
N GLN A 74 -0.40 -1.71 -19.71
CA GLN A 74 0.96 -1.35 -20.10
C GLN A 74 1.90 -1.10 -18.92
N PHE A 75 1.41 -0.38 -17.91
CA PHE A 75 2.14 0.00 -16.70
C PHE A 75 1.14 0.08 -15.55
N ALA A 76 0.91 -1.05 -14.89
CA ALA A 76 -0.02 -1.24 -13.81
C ALA A 76 0.73 -1.41 -12.47
N CYS A 77 0.01 -1.77 -11.41
CA CYS A 77 0.57 -1.91 -10.07
C CYS A 77 1.80 -2.84 -10.01
N THR A 78 1.83 -3.91 -10.81
CA THR A 78 3.00 -4.79 -10.91
C THR A 78 4.25 -4.04 -11.36
N GLU A 79 4.17 -3.21 -12.41
CA GLU A 79 5.32 -2.46 -12.90
C GLU A 79 5.82 -1.40 -11.91
N PHE A 80 4.90 -0.73 -11.20
CA PHE A 80 5.27 0.17 -10.10
C PHE A 80 6.03 -0.59 -9.01
N ALA A 81 5.49 -1.73 -8.57
CA ALA A 81 6.10 -2.53 -7.51
C ALA A 81 7.47 -3.10 -7.89
N VAL A 82 7.62 -3.60 -9.13
CA VAL A 82 8.92 -4.09 -9.65
C VAL A 82 9.92 -2.94 -9.72
N LYS A 83 9.51 -1.76 -10.20
CA LYS A 83 10.42 -0.63 -10.31
C LYS A 83 10.86 -0.10 -8.94
N LEU A 84 9.94 0.04 -7.98
CA LEU A 84 10.29 0.47 -6.63
C LEU A 84 11.21 -0.56 -5.94
N HIS A 85 10.95 -1.85 -6.15
CA HIS A 85 11.83 -2.92 -5.68
C HIS A 85 13.26 -2.76 -6.22
N ASP A 86 13.41 -2.70 -7.54
CA ASP A 86 14.73 -2.62 -8.17
C ASP A 86 15.47 -1.32 -7.77
N ASP A 87 14.76 -0.19 -7.64
CA ASP A 87 15.35 1.07 -7.18
C ASP A 87 15.79 0.99 -5.71
N ALA A 88 15.04 0.29 -4.85
CA ALA A 88 15.39 0.10 -3.43
C ALA A 88 16.61 -0.81 -3.27
N GLU A 89 16.62 -1.94 -3.96
CA GLU A 89 17.75 -2.88 -3.98
C GLU A 89 19.03 -2.22 -4.49
N ALA A 90 18.93 -1.38 -5.54
CA ALA A 90 20.04 -0.57 -6.04
C ALA A 90 20.52 0.48 -5.02
N ALA A 91 19.63 1.01 -4.18
CA ALA A 91 19.97 1.90 -3.06
C ALA A 91 20.48 1.15 -1.81
N GLY A 92 20.63 -0.18 -1.88
CA GLY A 92 21.06 -1.03 -0.77
C GLY A 92 19.99 -1.24 0.30
N ILE A 93 18.72 -0.99 -0.02
CA ILE A 93 17.56 -1.18 0.86
C ILE A 93 16.87 -2.48 0.44
N ARG A 94 16.84 -3.45 1.34
CA ARG A 94 16.20 -4.74 1.05
C ARG A 94 14.70 -4.56 0.87
N CYS A 95 14.18 -5.01 -0.26
CA CYS A 95 12.79 -4.86 -0.64
C CYS A 95 12.21 -6.21 -1.06
N ALA A 96 10.95 -6.45 -0.72
CA ALA A 96 10.18 -7.54 -1.28
C ALA A 96 9.14 -7.03 -2.25
N LEU A 97 8.79 -7.84 -3.23
CA LEU A 97 7.56 -7.67 -4.00
C LEU A 97 6.43 -8.44 -3.31
N VAL A 98 5.26 -7.82 -3.22
CA VAL A 98 4.05 -8.39 -2.62
C VAL A 98 2.95 -8.56 -3.66
N GLY A 99 2.42 -9.76 -3.78
CA GLY A 99 1.21 -10.07 -4.54
C GLY A 99 0.00 -10.20 -3.60
N VAL A 100 -1.08 -9.50 -3.91
CA VAL A 100 -2.32 -9.52 -3.13
C VAL A 100 -3.44 -10.07 -3.99
N ARG A 101 -4.14 -11.08 -3.48
CA ARG A 101 -5.39 -11.56 -4.06
C ARG A 101 -6.53 -11.12 -3.18
N PHE A 102 -7.58 -10.62 -3.79
CA PHE A 102 -8.83 -10.31 -3.10
C PHE A 102 -9.83 -11.45 -3.25
N GLN A 103 -10.84 -11.47 -2.39
CA GLN A 103 -11.98 -12.38 -2.52
C GLN A 103 -12.79 -12.10 -3.80
N ARG A 104 -12.79 -10.85 -4.28
CA ARG A 104 -13.45 -10.39 -5.50
C ARG A 104 -12.63 -9.29 -6.17
N GLY A 105 -12.73 -9.19 -7.50
CA GLY A 105 -12.01 -8.18 -8.29
C GLY A 105 -10.57 -8.58 -8.66
N THR A 106 -9.88 -7.66 -9.32
CA THR A 106 -8.49 -7.83 -9.77
C THR A 106 -7.53 -7.76 -8.59
N GLY A 107 -6.52 -8.64 -8.55
CA GLY A 107 -5.45 -8.58 -7.55
C GLY A 107 -4.63 -7.28 -7.61
N HIS A 108 -3.74 -7.12 -6.65
CA HIS A 108 -2.86 -5.94 -6.54
C HIS A 108 -1.41 -6.36 -6.32
N ALA A 109 -0.48 -5.47 -6.63
CA ALA A 109 0.94 -5.64 -6.34
C ALA A 109 1.49 -4.39 -5.67
N LEU A 110 2.34 -4.58 -4.67
CA LEU A 110 2.98 -3.52 -3.90
C LEU A 110 4.32 -4.04 -3.32
N ASN A 111 4.94 -3.31 -2.40
CA ASN A 111 6.22 -3.68 -1.81
C ASN A 111 6.12 -3.91 -0.30
N ALA A 112 7.01 -4.75 0.22
CA ALA A 112 7.23 -4.88 1.65
C ALA A 112 8.69 -4.61 2.01
N PHE A 113 8.88 -4.03 3.18
CA PHE A 113 10.18 -3.70 3.74
C PHE A 113 10.24 -4.19 5.17
N GLN A 114 11.23 -5.03 5.49
CA GLN A 114 11.52 -5.37 6.87
C GLN A 114 12.34 -4.22 7.45
N THR A 115 11.74 -3.48 8.38
CA THR A 115 12.43 -2.37 9.05
C THR A 115 13.01 -2.82 10.39
N MET A 116 14.10 -2.18 10.79
CA MET A 116 14.81 -2.53 12.03
C MET A 116 14.02 -2.15 13.30
N ASP A 117 13.12 -1.18 13.22
CA ASP A 117 12.48 -0.53 14.36
C ASP A 117 10.94 -0.53 14.31
N LYS A 118 10.33 -0.77 13.14
CA LYS A 118 8.88 -0.86 12.95
C LYS A 118 8.41 -2.19 12.36
N GLY A 119 9.29 -3.19 12.25
CA GLY A 119 8.94 -4.50 11.69
C GLY A 119 8.57 -4.42 10.20
N LEU A 120 7.69 -5.31 9.75
CA LEU A 120 7.27 -5.39 8.35
C LEU A 120 6.33 -4.23 7.99
N VAL A 121 6.72 -3.41 7.01
CA VAL A 121 5.93 -2.29 6.51
C VAL A 121 5.63 -2.50 5.04
N TYR A 122 4.38 -2.27 4.64
CA TYR A 122 3.98 -2.29 3.24
C TYR A 122 3.92 -0.87 2.67
N VAL A 123 4.44 -0.71 1.46
CA VAL A 123 4.37 0.56 0.71
C VAL A 123 3.69 0.28 -0.63
N ASP A 124 2.66 1.07 -0.94
CA ASP A 124 2.04 1.10 -2.26
C ASP A 124 2.33 2.46 -2.91
N CYS A 125 3.13 2.40 -3.97
CA CYS A 125 3.56 3.53 -4.80
C CYS A 125 2.78 3.61 -6.12
N THR A 126 1.70 2.85 -6.28
CA THR A 126 0.93 2.81 -7.53
C THR A 126 0.42 4.21 -7.87
N GLY A 127 0.94 4.77 -8.97
CA GLY A 127 0.56 6.09 -9.46
C GLY A 127 -0.87 6.15 -9.98
N SER A 128 -1.23 7.29 -10.56
CA SER A 128 -2.56 7.52 -11.12
C SER A 128 -2.57 7.53 -12.64
N PRO A 129 -3.70 7.18 -13.28
CA PRO A 129 -3.86 7.38 -14.73
C PRO A 129 -3.97 8.86 -15.11
N ARG A 130 -4.17 9.77 -14.14
CA ARG A 130 -4.19 11.21 -14.36
C ARG A 130 -2.99 11.85 -13.66
N PRO A 131 -2.21 12.72 -14.32
CA PRO A 131 -1.16 13.45 -13.64
C PRO A 131 -1.76 14.29 -12.50
N SER A 132 -1.23 14.12 -11.28
CA SER A 132 -1.50 15.02 -10.15
C SER A 132 -0.46 16.13 -10.14
N PRO A 133 -0.85 17.39 -9.85
CA PRO A 133 0.10 18.46 -9.60
C PRO A 133 0.92 18.25 -8.32
N ASP A 134 0.55 17.28 -7.48
CA ASP A 134 1.31 16.86 -6.31
C ASP A 134 1.62 15.34 -6.41
N PRO A 135 2.81 14.98 -6.94
CA PRO A 135 3.23 13.61 -7.15
C PRO A 135 3.52 12.83 -5.86
N ALA A 136 3.93 13.51 -4.78
CA ALA A 136 4.26 12.90 -3.49
C ALA A 136 3.07 12.19 -2.82
N ARG A 137 1.85 12.35 -3.38
CA ARG A 137 0.59 11.88 -2.82
C ARG A 137 0.22 10.44 -3.17
N TYR A 138 0.98 9.77 -4.04
CA TYR A 138 0.68 8.41 -4.46
C TYR A 138 1.35 7.35 -3.59
N ASP A 139 2.45 7.69 -2.92
CA ASP A 139 3.02 6.80 -1.92
C ASP A 139 2.11 6.72 -0.69
N THR A 140 1.83 5.49 -0.30
CA THR A 140 0.98 5.19 0.85
C THR A 140 1.58 4.06 1.67
N ILE A 141 1.26 4.08 2.97
CA ILE A 141 1.44 2.90 3.80
C ILE A 141 0.26 1.95 3.52
N GLY A 142 0.58 0.73 3.11
CA GLY A 142 -0.38 -0.34 2.88
C GLY A 142 -0.68 -1.11 4.18
N TYR A 143 -1.95 -1.50 4.33
CA TYR A 143 -2.43 -2.29 5.46
C TYR A 143 -3.11 -3.55 4.95
N LEU A 144 -2.45 -4.70 5.14
CA LEU A 144 -2.92 -6.01 4.68
C LEU A 144 -3.23 -6.90 5.88
N LYS A 145 -4.47 -7.42 5.94
CA LYS A 145 -4.89 -8.45 6.89
C LYS A 145 -5.88 -9.37 6.20
N VAL A 146 -5.58 -10.67 6.14
CA VAL A 146 -6.45 -11.66 5.47
C VAL A 146 -7.85 -11.59 6.08
N GLY A 147 -8.87 -11.58 5.22
CA GLY A 147 -10.28 -11.43 5.60
C GLY A 147 -10.71 -9.98 5.87
N GLN A 148 -9.79 -9.01 5.84
CA GLN A 148 -10.10 -7.58 5.94
C GLN A 148 -9.91 -6.87 4.60
N PRO A 149 -10.59 -5.73 4.36
CA PRO A 149 -10.32 -4.88 3.21
C PRO A 149 -8.85 -4.49 3.13
N TYR A 150 -8.35 -4.22 1.93
CA TYR A 150 -7.04 -3.60 1.79
C TYR A 150 -7.10 -2.13 2.17
N GLY A 151 -6.31 -1.74 3.17
CA GLY A 151 -6.23 -0.36 3.63
C GLY A 151 -5.02 0.36 3.07
N ARG A 152 -5.16 1.66 2.83
CA ARG A 152 -4.04 2.56 2.50
C ARG A 152 -4.19 3.88 3.24
N LEU A 153 -3.09 4.38 3.76
CA LEU A 153 -3.03 5.72 4.33
C LEU A 153 -1.89 6.52 3.67
N PRO A 154 -2.05 7.85 3.49
CA PRO A 154 -0.93 8.74 3.22
C PRO A 154 0.24 8.47 4.16
N LEU A 155 1.47 8.68 3.69
CA LEU A 155 2.67 8.44 4.48
C LEU A 155 2.60 9.12 5.85
N GLU A 156 2.09 10.35 5.94
CA GLU A 156 2.01 11.14 7.18
C GLU A 156 1.08 10.50 8.21
N LEU A 157 -0.02 9.90 7.75
CA LEU A 157 -0.99 9.26 8.63
C LEU A 157 -0.58 7.84 8.98
N GLY A 158 0.00 7.11 8.02
CA GLY A 158 0.40 5.73 8.20
C GLY A 158 1.68 5.57 9.02
N ALA A 159 2.62 6.52 8.90
CA ALA A 159 3.93 6.48 9.57
C ALA A 159 3.87 6.42 11.10
N VAL A 160 2.75 6.83 11.71
CA VAL A 160 2.55 6.75 13.16
C VAL A 160 2.61 5.29 13.64
N ASP A 161 1.94 4.39 12.90
CA ASP A 161 1.88 2.97 13.23
C ASP A 161 1.72 2.13 11.95
N PRO A 162 2.83 1.93 11.21
CA PRO A 162 2.77 1.48 9.82
C PRO A 162 2.58 -0.03 9.67
N ASN A 163 2.69 -0.80 10.75
CA ASN A 163 2.60 -2.26 10.74
C ASN A 163 1.34 -2.82 11.43
N ARG A 164 0.47 -1.95 11.96
CA ARG A 164 -0.78 -2.36 12.63
C ARG A 164 -2.00 -1.98 11.82
N TYR A 165 -2.78 -2.99 11.43
CA TYR A 165 -4.03 -2.79 10.70
C TYR A 165 -5.04 -1.91 11.48
N GLU A 166 -4.94 -1.92 12.81
CA GLU A 166 -5.74 -1.11 13.72
C GLU A 166 -5.51 0.39 13.54
N ARG A 167 -4.34 0.81 13.03
CA ARG A 167 -4.10 2.20 12.64
C ARG A 167 -5.01 2.63 11.50
N TYR A 168 -5.13 1.78 10.47
CA TYR A 168 -6.01 2.03 9.35
C TYR A 168 -7.47 2.14 9.81
N THR A 169 -7.96 1.17 10.60
CA THR A 169 -9.34 1.20 11.09
C THR A 169 -9.63 2.40 11.98
N TYR A 170 -8.66 2.80 12.82
CA TYR A 170 -8.76 4.01 13.65
C TYR A 170 -8.91 5.27 12.80
N VAL A 171 -8.06 5.46 11.78
CA VAL A 171 -8.12 6.64 10.91
C VAL A 171 -9.43 6.65 10.10
N MET A 172 -9.87 5.51 9.59
CA MET A 172 -11.18 5.42 8.91
C MET A 172 -12.34 5.74 9.86
N GLY A 173 -12.28 5.26 11.10
CA GLY A 173 -13.28 5.55 12.14
C GLY A 173 -13.36 7.03 12.46
N LEU A 174 -12.21 7.70 12.61
CA LEU A 174 -12.15 9.15 12.80
C LEU A 174 -12.76 9.91 11.62
N TRP A 175 -12.42 9.55 10.38
CA TRP A 175 -12.98 10.20 9.20
C TRP A 175 -14.50 10.05 9.13
N ARG A 176 -15.01 8.84 9.39
CA ARG A 176 -16.45 8.60 9.45
C ARG A 176 -17.12 9.41 10.56
N TRP A 177 -16.49 9.48 11.73
CA TRP A 177 -17.01 10.26 12.86
C TRP A 177 -17.09 11.75 12.52
N VAL A 178 -16.03 12.34 11.93
CA VAL A 178 -16.05 13.75 11.52
C VAL A 178 -17.12 14.01 10.45
N GLU A 179 -17.31 13.08 9.52
CA GLU A 179 -18.36 13.19 8.51
C GLU A 179 -19.76 13.20 9.14
N LEU A 180 -20.02 12.29 10.09
CA LEU A 180 -21.30 12.22 10.81
C LEU A 180 -21.54 13.47 11.67
N GLU A 181 -20.54 13.94 12.40
CA GLU A 181 -20.66 15.14 13.22
C GLU A 181 -20.87 16.39 12.36
N SER A 182 -20.23 16.45 11.19
CA SER A 182 -20.49 17.51 10.21
C SER A 182 -21.93 17.50 9.69
N GLN A 183 -22.55 16.32 9.55
CA GLN A 183 -23.96 16.22 9.13
C GLN A 183 -24.91 16.63 10.26
N ARG A 184 -24.62 16.19 11.49
CA ARG A 184 -25.41 16.55 12.68
C ARG A 184 -25.47 18.06 12.91
N LEU A 185 -24.35 18.75 12.76
CA LEU A 185 -24.27 20.21 12.95
C LEU A 185 -24.87 21.01 11.79
N GLN A 186 -25.24 20.36 10.67
CA GLN A 186 -25.98 20.97 9.56
C GLN A 186 -27.49 20.74 9.68
N ALA A 187 -27.94 19.90 10.64
CA ALA A 187 -29.35 19.81 10.97
C ALA A 187 -29.80 21.13 11.63
N PRO A 188 -31.00 21.65 11.32
CA PRO A 188 -31.48 22.90 11.89
C PRO A 188 -31.43 22.82 13.42
N SER A 189 -30.82 23.82 14.04
CA SER A 189 -30.67 23.92 15.48
C SER A 189 -32.04 24.04 16.16
N GLY A 190 -32.29 23.19 17.17
CA GLY A 190 -33.19 23.55 18.26
C GLY A 190 -32.60 24.72 19.06
N PRO A 191 -33.39 25.39 19.92
CA PRO A 191 -33.08 26.71 20.46
C PRO A 191 -31.68 26.79 21.08
N GLU A 192 -30.91 27.80 20.67
CA GLU A 192 -29.53 28.05 21.05
C GLU A 192 -29.41 28.44 22.53
N THR A 193 -28.44 27.86 23.23
CA THR A 193 -27.98 28.36 24.53
C THR A 193 -26.82 29.35 24.32
N PRO A 194 -26.85 30.52 24.97
CA PRO A 194 -25.76 31.47 24.93
C PRO A 194 -24.69 31.03 25.94
N ASP A 195 -23.47 30.84 25.44
CA ASP A 195 -22.23 31.44 25.94
C ASP A 195 -21.03 30.52 25.64
N GLY A 196 -19.91 31.11 25.24
CA GLY A 196 -18.68 30.40 24.86
C GLY A 196 -18.05 30.96 23.60
N GLY A 197 -17.13 31.91 23.80
CA GLY A 197 -16.44 32.65 22.74
C GLY A 197 -15.56 31.83 21.78
N VAL A 198 -15.02 32.59 20.83
CA VAL A 198 -14.10 32.27 19.74
C VAL A 198 -14.78 31.69 18.48
N LEU A 199 -14.78 32.52 17.43
CA LEU A 199 -15.41 32.41 16.10
C LEU A 199 -16.94 32.60 16.08
N SER A 200 -17.38 33.55 15.25
CA SER A 200 -18.78 33.76 14.88
C SER A 200 -19.38 32.48 14.26
N PRO A 201 -20.72 32.32 14.29
CA PRO A 201 -21.37 31.18 13.64
C PRO A 201 -20.96 30.99 12.17
N GLU A 202 -20.73 32.09 11.44
CA GLU A 202 -20.29 32.10 10.05
C GLU A 202 -18.85 31.60 9.88
N GLU A 203 -17.91 32.08 10.70
CA GLU A 203 -16.51 31.63 10.69
C GLU A 203 -16.38 30.14 11.08
N LYS A 204 -17.19 29.69 12.05
CA LYS A 204 -17.28 28.25 12.41
C LYS A 204 -17.79 27.43 11.23
N ALA A 205 -18.79 27.92 10.49
CA ALA A 205 -19.32 27.23 9.31
C ALA A 205 -18.28 27.15 8.18
N GLU A 206 -17.55 28.23 7.91
CA GLU A 206 -16.52 28.27 6.87
C GLU A 206 -15.33 27.35 7.20
N GLN A 207 -14.82 27.38 8.43
CA GLN A 207 -13.72 26.51 8.86
C GLN A 207 -14.12 25.03 8.80
N ARG A 208 -15.37 24.69 9.17
CA ARG A 208 -15.92 23.34 9.04
C ARG A 208 -16.07 22.91 7.59
N ALA A 209 -16.50 23.80 6.69
CA ALA A 209 -16.58 23.52 5.26
C ALA A 209 -15.20 23.21 4.66
N LYS A 210 -14.16 23.94 5.08
CA LYS A 210 -12.76 23.68 4.69
C LYS A 210 -12.27 22.32 5.18
N ILE A 211 -12.48 21.99 6.46
CA ILE A 211 -12.11 20.69 7.04
C ILE A 211 -12.86 19.55 6.33
N ARG A 212 -14.17 19.69 6.08
CA ARG A 212 -14.98 18.71 5.35
C ARG A 212 -14.48 18.49 3.94
N ALA A 213 -14.20 19.56 3.19
CA ALA A 213 -13.68 19.47 1.83
C ALA A 213 -12.32 18.76 1.81
N GLN A 214 -11.46 19.02 2.79
CA GLN A 214 -10.17 18.36 2.93
C GLN A 214 -10.32 16.87 3.26
N LEU A 215 -11.17 16.51 4.22
CA LEU A 215 -11.41 15.11 4.61
C LEU A 215 -12.07 14.30 3.51
N LYS A 216 -13.10 14.84 2.84
CA LYS A 216 -13.76 14.16 1.71
C LYS A 216 -12.79 13.91 0.55
N ARG A 217 -11.92 14.89 0.27
CA ARG A 217 -10.84 14.74 -0.73
C ARG A 217 -9.83 13.65 -0.36
N LEU A 218 -9.54 13.46 0.92
CA LEU A 218 -8.66 12.38 1.40
C LEU A 218 -9.36 11.02 1.31
N GLN A 219 -10.60 10.91 1.80
CA GLN A 219 -11.36 9.65 1.82
C GLN A 219 -11.58 9.07 0.42
N THR A 220 -12.11 9.86 -0.53
CA THR A 220 -12.35 9.39 -1.91
C THR A 220 -11.06 8.99 -2.64
N ARG A 221 -9.90 9.46 -2.17
CA ARG A 221 -8.60 9.20 -2.81
C ARG A 221 -7.97 7.88 -2.39
N TYR A 222 -8.24 7.41 -1.16
CA TYR A 222 -7.57 6.24 -0.59
C TYR A 222 -8.46 5.01 -0.42
N ASP A 223 -9.77 5.15 -0.61
CA ASP A 223 -10.71 4.04 -0.66
C ASP A 223 -10.59 3.30 -2.00
N MET A 224 -9.75 2.26 -2.06
CA MET A 224 -9.66 1.37 -3.23
C MET A 224 -9.83 -0.09 -2.84
N ASN A 225 -10.63 -0.77 -3.66
CA ASN A 225 -11.07 -2.15 -3.59
C ASN A 225 -11.50 -2.62 -2.18
N PRO A 226 -12.78 -2.42 -1.81
CA PRO A 226 -13.29 -2.85 -0.50
C PRO A 226 -13.33 -4.38 -0.35
N ALA A 227 -12.94 -5.14 -1.39
CA ALA A 227 -12.89 -6.57 -1.33
C ALA A 227 -11.86 -7.05 -0.29
N PRO A 228 -12.26 -7.97 0.60
CA PRO A 228 -11.33 -8.51 1.58
C PRO A 228 -10.14 -9.21 0.94
N VAL A 229 -8.97 -9.09 1.56
CA VAL A 229 -7.75 -9.81 1.19
C VAL A 229 -7.99 -11.31 1.37
N LYS A 230 -7.81 -12.07 0.29
CA LYS A 230 -7.88 -13.53 0.26
C LYS A 230 -6.52 -14.15 0.60
N SER A 231 -5.45 -13.66 -0.01
CA SER A 231 -4.08 -14.14 0.24
C SER A 231 -3.05 -13.06 -0.06
N VAL A 232 -1.90 -13.19 0.58
CA VAL A 232 -0.72 -12.35 0.38
C VAL A 232 0.47 -13.26 0.16
N ASP A 233 1.22 -13.00 -0.91
CA ASP A 233 2.47 -13.68 -1.24
C ASP A 233 3.59 -12.64 -1.28
N ILE A 234 4.74 -12.97 -0.69
CA ILE A 234 5.88 -12.04 -0.53
C ILE A 234 7.13 -12.73 -1.08
N TRP A 235 7.82 -12.07 -2.00
CA TRP A 235 9.06 -12.53 -2.62
C TRP A 235 10.20 -11.56 -2.30
N TRP A 236 11.24 -12.05 -1.63
CA TRP A 236 12.45 -11.33 -1.22
C TRP A 236 13.64 -11.61 -2.15
#